data_AF-A0A1G4K2K3-F1
#
_entry.id   AF-A0A1G4K2K3-F1
#
_cell.length_a   1.000
_cell.length_b   1.000
_cell.length_c   1.000
_cell.angle_alpha   90.00
_cell.angle_beta   90.00
_cell.angle_gamma   90.00
#
_symmetry.space_group_name_H-M   'P 1'
#
loop_
_entity.id
_entity.type
_entity.pdbx_description
1 polymer ?
#
loop_
_entity_poly.entity_id
_entity_poly.type
_entity_poly.pdbx_seq_one_letter_code
_entity_poly.pdbx_strand_id
1 'polypeptide(L)'
;MSHQTSERAVEKRLAVYNPDNSINGYLNAVSELSTVSFAAILGKLEDKHELSLEKIKEWRNSFGLKREDAEVYVETEKLRVGAENSSAAANIANIKQTLTEDLSTTKARNKILRERNARLRDMNSHIDLVNEQIEDMQKTKSRLSAPQEEWEKRLGARAVAQMLRARVFRRQMVKVREDDADVEYEELSVQANFSKSAPELERTNESMKQSIRRLQQELHDYQDKWSHNAQLFDRIADVLQDELAIRNVVTSAEKNFQIDEHRDKLIEEQDQEPEPEAYEEDDGDEEDEEEDDDVETSGSEPDKDDDDDDDDDDNNNADEND
;
A
#
# COMPACT_ATOMS: atom_id res chain seq x y z
N MET A 1 12.85 46.70 40.13
CA MET A 1 13.04 45.48 40.95
C MET A 1 12.37 45.52 42.33
N SER A 2 12.03 46.68 42.94
CA SER A 2 11.35 46.71 44.25
C SER A 2 9.84 46.43 44.21
N HIS A 3 9.17 46.61 43.06
CA HIS A 3 7.73 46.39 42.92
C HIS A 3 7.33 44.91 42.86
N GLN A 4 8.14 44.05 42.24
CA GLN A 4 7.87 42.59 42.20
C GLN A 4 7.89 41.95 43.60
N THR A 5 8.72 42.46 44.51
CA THR A 5 8.72 42.03 45.92
C THR A 5 7.49 42.51 46.68
N SER A 6 6.94 43.69 46.33
CA SER A 6 5.71 44.19 46.97
C SER A 6 4.46 43.48 46.43
N GLU A 7 4.40 43.18 45.13
CA GLU A 7 3.27 42.47 44.51
C GLU A 7 3.13 41.05 45.07
N ARG A 8 4.23 40.29 45.13
CA ARG A 8 4.23 38.97 45.77
C ARG A 8 3.86 39.01 47.26
N ALA A 9 4.17 40.10 47.95
CA ALA A 9 3.77 40.27 49.35
C ALA A 9 2.26 40.55 49.49
N VAL A 10 1.68 41.28 48.54
CA VAL A 10 0.24 41.54 48.46
C VAL A 10 -0.52 40.26 48.09
N GLU A 11 -0.06 39.51 47.09
CA GLU A 11 -0.64 38.21 46.72
C GLU A 11 -0.64 37.22 47.88
N LYS A 12 0.47 37.13 48.61
CA LYS A 12 0.56 36.28 49.82
C LYS A 12 -0.40 36.72 50.91
N ARG A 13 -0.62 38.03 51.09
CA ARG A 13 -1.60 38.53 52.06
C ARG A 13 -3.03 38.23 51.61
N LEU A 14 -3.34 38.40 50.33
CA LEU A 14 -4.65 38.08 49.76
C LEU A 14 -4.96 36.58 49.88
N ALA A 15 -3.97 35.72 49.64
CA ALA A 15 -4.12 34.27 49.76
C ALA A 15 -4.43 33.79 51.20
N VAL A 16 -4.07 34.58 52.21
CA VAL A 16 -4.31 34.28 53.64
C VAL A 16 -5.45 35.13 54.21
N TYR A 17 -6.00 36.04 53.41
CA TYR A 17 -7.07 36.93 53.86
C TYR A 17 -8.38 36.16 53.96
N ASN A 18 -8.87 35.98 55.18
CA ASN A 18 -10.17 35.37 55.44
C ASN A 18 -10.96 36.26 56.43
N PRO A 19 -11.79 37.19 55.92
CA PRO A 19 -12.49 38.17 56.74
C PRO A 19 -13.64 37.56 57.55
N ASP A 20 -14.32 36.54 57.01
CA ASP A 20 -15.54 35.96 57.58
C ASP A 20 -15.24 34.70 58.40
N ASN A 21 -14.37 34.85 59.40
CA ASN A 21 -14.01 33.76 60.30
C ASN A 21 -14.68 33.94 61.68
N SER A 22 -15.44 32.94 62.14
CA SER A 22 -16.06 32.95 63.48
C SER A 22 -15.01 33.03 64.60
N ILE A 23 -13.77 32.61 64.32
CA ILE A 23 -12.61 32.78 65.21
C ILE A 23 -12.30 34.26 65.44
N ASN A 24 -12.43 35.13 64.43
CA ASN A 24 -12.22 36.58 64.60
C ASN A 24 -13.27 37.18 65.54
N GLY A 25 -14.51 36.71 65.44
CA GLY A 25 -15.60 37.11 66.34
C GLY A 25 -15.34 36.72 67.80
N TYR A 26 -14.80 35.51 68.03
CA TYR A 26 -14.38 35.05 69.35
C TYR A 26 -13.17 35.81 69.88
N LEU A 27 -12.11 36.01 69.08
CA LEU A 27 -10.91 36.74 69.48
C LEU A 27 -11.18 38.21 69.82
N ASN A 28 -12.04 38.88 69.06
CA ASN A 28 -12.47 40.25 69.37
C ASN A 28 -13.19 40.31 70.71
N ALA A 29 -14.10 39.36 70.96
CA ALA A 29 -14.76 39.27 72.25
C ALA A 29 -13.72 39.05 73.37
N VAL A 30 -12.76 38.11 73.20
CA VAL A 30 -11.74 37.82 74.22
C VAL A 30 -10.86 39.05 74.48
N SER A 31 -10.54 39.82 73.44
CA SER A 31 -9.83 41.10 73.55
C SER A 31 -10.61 42.12 74.37
N GLU A 32 -11.91 42.28 74.10
CA GLU A 32 -12.79 43.17 74.88
C GLU A 32 -12.83 42.76 76.35
N LEU A 33 -13.01 41.47 76.66
CA LEU A 33 -12.99 40.98 78.04
C LEU A 33 -11.63 41.16 78.70
N SER A 34 -10.54 40.95 77.95
CA SER A 34 -9.17 41.12 78.43
C SER A 34 -8.86 42.59 78.76
N THR A 35 -9.30 43.54 77.93
CA THR A 35 -9.09 44.98 78.19
C THR A 35 -9.84 45.42 79.45
N VAL A 36 -11.07 44.96 79.64
CA VAL A 36 -11.88 45.22 80.84
C VAL A 36 -11.27 44.56 82.08
N SER A 37 -10.83 43.31 81.98
CA SER A 37 -10.17 42.58 83.07
C SER A 37 -8.86 43.24 83.47
N PHE A 38 -8.08 43.70 82.50
CA PHE A 38 -6.81 44.40 82.73
C PHE A 38 -7.01 45.78 83.36
N ALA A 39 -8.01 46.54 82.91
CA ALA A 39 -8.40 47.83 83.51
C ALA A 39 -8.87 47.66 84.97
N ALA A 40 -9.60 46.57 85.27
CA ALA A 40 -10.01 46.22 86.61
C ALA A 40 -8.82 45.86 87.52
N ILE A 41 -7.86 45.07 87.03
CA ILE A 41 -6.65 44.68 87.77
C ILE A 41 -5.75 45.90 88.06
N LEU A 42 -5.63 46.83 87.11
CA LEU A 42 -4.84 48.05 87.26
C LEU A 42 -5.52 49.14 88.10
N GLY A 43 -6.78 48.94 88.52
CA GLY A 43 -7.56 49.92 89.26
C GLY A 43 -7.87 51.20 88.46
N LYS A 44 -7.77 51.14 87.13
CA LYS A 44 -8.04 52.25 86.20
C LYS A 44 -9.36 52.00 85.44
N LEU A 45 -10.38 51.57 86.17
CA LEU A 45 -11.68 51.31 85.58
C LEU A 45 -12.38 52.65 85.32
N GLU A 46 -12.34 53.12 84.08
CA GLU A 46 -13.10 54.28 83.62
C GLU A 46 -14.57 53.92 83.38
N ASP A 47 -15.49 54.89 83.50
CA ASP A 47 -16.93 54.72 83.19
C ASP A 47 -17.20 54.26 81.75
N LYS A 48 -16.22 54.44 80.86
CA LYS A 48 -16.24 53.93 79.47
C LYS A 48 -16.32 52.40 79.37
N HIS A 49 -15.99 51.67 80.44
CA HIS A 49 -16.05 50.21 80.46
C HIS A 49 -17.44 49.66 80.87
N GLU A 50 -18.42 50.54 81.19
CA GLU A 50 -19.85 50.23 81.42
C GLU A 50 -20.10 48.88 82.12
N LEU A 51 -19.49 48.70 83.29
CA LEU A 51 -19.47 47.40 83.97
C LEU A 51 -20.74 47.21 84.81
N SER A 52 -21.82 46.75 84.18
CA SER A 52 -23.08 46.39 84.85
C SER A 52 -23.24 44.87 85.01
N LEU A 53 -23.99 44.44 86.04
CA LEU A 53 -24.30 43.02 86.24
C LEU A 53 -25.10 42.40 85.09
N GLU A 54 -25.87 43.21 84.36
CA GLU A 54 -26.62 42.79 83.17
C GLU A 54 -25.67 42.54 82.00
N LYS A 55 -24.72 43.44 81.76
CA LYS A 55 -23.71 43.32 80.70
C LYS A 55 -22.79 42.11 80.92
N ILE A 56 -22.48 41.77 82.18
CA ILE A 56 -21.72 40.56 82.52
C ILE A 56 -22.48 39.27 82.16
N LYS A 57 -23.80 39.24 82.38
CA LYS A 57 -24.63 38.08 81.99
C LYS A 57 -24.77 37.96 80.48
N GLU A 58 -24.95 39.09 79.81
CA GLU A 58 -25.00 39.16 78.34
C GLU A 58 -23.67 38.70 77.73
N TRP A 59 -22.54 39.20 78.25
CA TRP A 59 -21.21 38.74 77.90
C TRP A 59 -21.08 37.25 78.11
N ARG A 60 -21.41 36.70 79.29
CA ARG A 60 -21.30 35.25 79.54
C ARG A 60 -22.02 34.41 78.48
N ASN A 61 -23.21 34.80 78.07
CA ASN A 61 -23.98 34.08 77.05
C ASN A 61 -23.40 34.28 75.64
N SER A 62 -23.04 35.53 75.30
CA SER A 62 -22.44 35.87 74.00
C SER A 62 -21.08 35.20 73.80
N PHE A 63 -20.24 35.15 74.83
CA PHE A 63 -18.95 34.47 74.84
C PHE A 63 -19.09 32.96 74.69
N GLY A 64 -20.07 32.35 75.36
CA GLY A 64 -20.38 30.93 75.22
C GLY A 64 -20.73 30.59 73.78
N LEU A 65 -21.64 31.37 73.19
CA LEU A 65 -22.09 31.18 71.80
C LEU A 65 -20.96 31.42 70.79
N LYS A 66 -20.19 32.50 70.93
CA LYS A 66 -19.02 32.78 70.07
C LYS A 66 -17.93 31.72 70.17
N ARG A 67 -17.77 31.09 71.34
CA ARG A 67 -16.82 29.98 71.52
C ARG A 67 -17.31 28.73 70.79
N GLU A 68 -18.58 28.37 70.96
CA GLU A 68 -19.19 27.23 70.28
C GLU A 68 -19.16 27.40 68.75
N ASP A 69 -19.47 28.59 68.23
CA ASP A 69 -19.35 28.91 66.80
C ASP A 69 -17.92 28.78 66.26
N ALA A 70 -16.91 29.12 67.08
CA ALA A 70 -15.51 28.96 66.72
C ALA A 70 -15.08 27.47 66.75
N GLU A 71 -15.55 26.70 67.74
CA GLU A 71 -15.30 25.26 67.82
C GLU A 71 -15.92 24.52 66.63
N VAL A 72 -17.19 24.82 66.31
CA VAL A 72 -17.90 24.25 65.15
C VAL A 72 -17.17 24.59 63.85
N TYR A 73 -16.71 25.84 63.67
CA TYR A 73 -15.96 26.23 62.48
C TYR A 73 -14.65 25.46 62.31
N VAL A 74 -13.90 25.24 63.40
CA VAL A 74 -12.66 24.46 63.33
C VAL A 74 -12.95 23.00 62.99
N GLU A 75 -14.01 22.42 63.54
CA GLU A 75 -14.40 21.04 63.23
C GLU A 75 -14.87 20.89 61.78
N THR A 76 -15.67 21.83 61.26
CA THR A 76 -16.13 21.80 59.86
C THR A 76 -14.97 21.97 58.89
N GLU A 77 -14.03 22.88 59.15
CA GLU A 77 -12.83 23.04 58.31
C GLU A 77 -11.95 21.78 58.34
N LYS A 78 -11.77 21.16 59.51
CA LYS A 78 -11.03 19.90 59.63
C LYS A 78 -11.69 18.78 58.82
N LEU A 79 -13.02 18.68 58.88
CA LEU A 79 -13.78 17.71 58.10
C LEU A 79 -13.71 18.01 56.60
N ARG A 80 -13.79 19.27 56.20
CA ARG A 80 -13.66 19.72 54.80
C ARG A 80 -12.31 19.31 54.23
N VAL A 81 -11.23 19.68 54.89
CA VAL A 81 -9.86 19.32 54.48
C VAL A 81 -9.65 17.81 54.49
N GLY A 82 -10.20 17.10 55.47
CA GLY A 82 -10.16 15.64 55.51
C GLY A 82 -10.88 14.97 54.34
N ALA A 83 -12.06 15.46 53.99
CA ALA A 83 -12.86 14.97 52.86
C ALA A 83 -12.18 15.28 51.51
N GLU A 84 -11.63 16.48 51.34
CA GLU A 84 -10.90 16.88 50.15
C GLU A 84 -9.65 16.00 49.94
N ASN A 85 -8.85 15.79 50.98
CA ASN A 85 -7.67 14.93 50.91
C ASN A 85 -8.03 13.47 50.60
N SER A 86 -9.09 12.95 51.22
CA SER A 86 -9.57 11.59 50.97
C SER A 86 -10.07 11.43 49.53
N SER A 87 -10.86 12.40 49.06
CA SER A 87 -11.37 12.43 47.69
C SER A 87 -10.24 12.53 46.66
N ALA A 88 -9.26 13.41 46.89
CA ALA A 88 -8.09 13.55 46.03
C ALA A 88 -7.27 12.25 45.99
N ALA A 89 -7.03 11.61 47.13
CA ALA A 89 -6.31 10.34 47.20
C ALA A 89 -7.06 9.22 46.46
N ALA A 90 -8.38 9.12 46.65
CA ALA A 90 -9.22 8.15 45.95
C ALA A 90 -9.24 8.39 44.43
N ASN A 91 -9.34 9.65 44.00
CA ASN A 91 -9.33 10.01 42.58
C ASN A 91 -7.97 9.66 41.93
N ILE A 92 -6.86 9.99 42.61
CA ILE A 92 -5.52 9.62 42.14
C ILE A 92 -5.38 8.10 42.02
N ALA A 93 -5.90 7.33 42.98
CA ALA A 93 -5.88 5.87 42.93
C ALA A 93 -6.71 5.33 41.75
N ASN A 94 -7.91 5.85 41.54
CA ASN A 94 -8.77 5.49 40.42
C ASN A 94 -8.11 5.79 39.08
N ILE A 95 -7.54 6.99 38.90
CA ILE A 95 -6.83 7.39 37.68
C ILE A 95 -5.65 6.45 37.41
N LYS A 96 -4.88 6.08 38.44
CA LYS A 96 -3.77 5.13 38.29
C LYS A 96 -4.27 3.77 37.81
N GLN A 97 -5.35 3.26 38.38
CA GLN A 97 -5.91 1.98 38.00
C GLN A 97 -6.45 2.01 36.55
N THR A 98 -7.30 2.99 36.21
CA THR A 98 -7.88 3.10 34.87
C THR A 98 -6.79 3.26 33.81
N LEU A 99 -5.77 4.08 34.09
CA LEU A 99 -4.66 4.29 33.16
C LEU A 99 -3.85 3.00 32.93
N THR A 100 -3.67 2.15 33.95
CA THR A 100 -3.00 0.86 33.75
C THR A 100 -3.82 -0.10 32.90
N GLU A 101 -5.14 -0.15 33.10
CA GLU A 101 -6.05 -0.99 32.32
C GLU A 101 -6.12 -0.50 30.87
N ASP A 102 -6.33 0.79 30.65
CA ASP A 102 -6.44 1.42 29.32
C ASP A 102 -5.12 1.37 28.53
N LEU A 103 -3.98 1.48 29.21
CA LEU A 103 -2.68 1.37 28.55
C LEU A 103 -2.45 -0.04 27.98
N SER A 104 -2.90 -1.07 28.69
CA SER A 104 -2.79 -2.45 28.20
C SER A 104 -3.65 -2.69 26.96
N THR A 105 -4.90 -2.22 26.97
CA THR A 105 -5.83 -2.36 25.85
C THR A 105 -5.38 -1.55 24.64
N THR A 106 -4.86 -0.34 24.87
CA THR A 106 -4.32 0.53 23.82
C THR A 106 -3.08 -0.08 23.17
N LYS A 107 -2.17 -0.67 23.95
CA LYS A 107 -1.01 -1.40 23.41
C LYS A 107 -1.43 -2.58 22.54
N ALA A 108 -2.42 -3.37 22.97
CA ALA A 108 -2.94 -4.49 22.20
C ALA A 108 -3.56 -4.03 20.87
N ARG A 109 -4.41 -2.99 20.89
CA ARG A 109 -4.99 -2.39 19.69
C ARG A 109 -3.92 -1.85 18.74
N ASN A 110 -2.90 -1.18 19.28
CA ASN A 110 -1.81 -0.65 18.48
C ASN A 110 -1.01 -1.78 17.80
N LYS A 111 -0.74 -2.90 18.49
CA LYS A 111 -0.11 -4.07 17.88
C LYS A 111 -0.92 -4.62 16.69
N ILE A 112 -2.24 -4.78 16.86
CA ILE A 112 -3.14 -5.23 15.78
C ILE A 112 -3.09 -4.27 14.59
N LEU A 113 -3.11 -2.96 14.84
CA LEU A 113 -3.03 -1.95 13.79
C LEU A 113 -1.68 -2.00 13.04
N ARG A 114 -0.56 -2.19 13.75
CA ARG A 114 0.76 -2.35 13.12
C ARG A 114 0.83 -3.60 12.25
N GLU A 115 0.31 -4.73 12.73
CA GLU A 115 0.24 -5.97 11.94
C GLU A 115 -0.62 -5.81 10.69
N ARG A 116 -1.78 -5.16 10.82
CA ARG A 116 -2.65 -4.85 9.67
C ARG A 116 -1.95 -3.93 8.67
N ASN A 117 -1.26 -2.89 9.15
CA ASN A 117 -0.54 -1.96 8.29
C ASN A 117 0.62 -2.66 7.57
N ALA A 118 1.37 -3.51 8.25
CA ALA A 118 2.41 -4.34 7.62
C ALA A 118 1.84 -5.19 6.47
N ARG A 119 0.73 -5.91 6.71
CA ARG A 119 0.07 -6.69 5.64
C ARG A 119 -0.40 -5.83 4.47
N LEU A 120 -0.87 -4.61 4.73
CA LEU A 120 -1.28 -3.69 3.66
C LEU A 120 -0.07 -3.19 2.87
N ARG A 121 1.07 -2.94 3.51
CA ARG A 121 2.32 -2.60 2.83
C ARG A 121 2.82 -3.76 1.98
N ASP A 122 2.80 -4.97 2.50
CA ASP A 122 3.18 -6.18 1.75
C ASP A 122 2.25 -6.41 0.55
N MET A 123 0.94 -6.14 0.71
CA MET A 123 0.00 -6.24 -0.40
C MET A 123 0.26 -5.16 -1.46
N ASN A 124 0.55 -3.92 -1.05
CA ASN A 124 0.92 -2.87 -2.00
C ASN A 124 2.22 -3.21 -2.72
N SER A 125 3.25 -3.71 -2.03
CA SER A 125 4.48 -4.11 -2.70
C SER A 125 4.27 -5.27 -3.67
N HIS A 126 3.37 -6.22 -3.36
CA HIS A 126 2.97 -7.25 -4.31
C HIS A 126 2.25 -6.67 -5.53
N ILE A 127 1.41 -5.65 -5.35
CA ILE A 127 0.74 -4.96 -6.47
C ILE A 127 1.78 -4.24 -7.33
N ASP A 128 2.73 -3.53 -6.72
CA ASP A 128 3.79 -2.84 -7.43
C ASP A 128 4.64 -3.82 -8.24
N LEU A 129 5.02 -4.97 -7.65
CA LEU A 129 5.76 -6.02 -8.33
C LEU A 129 4.98 -6.63 -9.51
N VAL A 130 3.67 -6.85 -9.34
CA VAL A 130 2.82 -7.33 -10.44
C VAL A 130 2.70 -6.27 -11.55
N ASN A 131 2.57 -4.99 -11.19
CA ASN A 131 2.48 -3.90 -12.16
C ASN A 131 3.78 -3.75 -12.95
N GLU A 132 4.93 -3.84 -12.28
CA GLU A 132 6.25 -3.84 -12.92
C GLU A 132 6.38 -5.02 -13.90
N GLN A 133 6.01 -6.23 -13.48
CA GLN A 133 6.00 -7.41 -14.37
C GLN A 133 5.05 -7.24 -15.58
N ILE A 134 3.88 -6.64 -15.38
CA ILE A 134 2.93 -6.35 -16.48
C ILE A 134 3.52 -5.31 -17.43
N GLU A 135 4.16 -4.28 -16.91
CA GLU A 135 4.81 -3.24 -17.71
C GLU A 135 5.96 -3.82 -18.55
N ASP A 136 6.78 -4.70 -17.96
CA ASP A 136 7.83 -5.44 -18.66
C ASP A 136 7.27 -6.36 -19.76
N MET A 137 6.12 -6.99 -19.50
CA MET A 137 5.39 -7.78 -20.50
C MET A 137 4.84 -6.95 -21.67
N GLN A 138 4.51 -5.68 -21.42
CA GLN A 138 3.96 -4.78 -22.44
C GLN A 138 5.03 -4.11 -23.28
N LYS A 139 6.16 -3.70 -22.69
CA LYS A 139 7.21 -2.92 -23.36
C LYS A 139 8.01 -3.71 -24.40
N THR A 140 8.36 -4.97 -24.11
CA THR A 140 9.31 -5.73 -24.95
C THR A 140 8.96 -7.21 -25.07
N LYS A 141 9.79 -7.97 -25.82
CA LYS A 141 9.73 -9.44 -25.85
C LYS A 141 10.11 -9.98 -24.47
N SER A 142 9.10 -10.29 -23.68
CA SER A 142 9.26 -10.92 -22.38
C SER A 142 9.70 -12.37 -22.53
N ARG A 143 10.40 -12.86 -21.50
CA ARG A 143 10.89 -14.22 -21.44
C ARG A 143 10.03 -15.03 -20.49
N LEU A 144 9.56 -16.18 -20.98
CA LEU A 144 8.88 -17.18 -20.17
C LEU A 144 9.79 -18.42 -20.07
N SER A 145 10.15 -18.83 -18.85
CA SER A 145 10.86 -20.09 -18.60
C SER A 145 10.05 -21.02 -17.71
N ALA A 146 10.12 -22.30 -18.01
CA ALA A 146 9.49 -23.36 -17.23
C ALA A 146 10.19 -24.70 -17.54
N PRO A 147 10.09 -25.69 -16.65
CA PRO A 147 10.60 -27.03 -16.92
C PRO A 147 9.86 -27.68 -18.10
N GLN A 148 10.52 -28.62 -18.77
CA GLN A 148 9.96 -29.28 -19.96
C GLN A 148 8.61 -29.96 -19.67
N GLU A 149 8.47 -30.58 -18.49
CA GLU A 149 7.22 -31.26 -18.09
C GLU A 149 6.02 -30.31 -18.04
N GLU A 150 6.21 -29.07 -17.58
CA GLU A 150 5.14 -28.08 -17.52
C GLU A 150 4.74 -27.59 -18.92
N TRP A 151 5.73 -27.39 -19.80
CA TRP A 151 5.48 -27.06 -21.20
C TRP A 151 4.70 -28.18 -21.91
N GLU A 152 5.08 -29.43 -21.70
CA GLU A 152 4.39 -30.59 -22.29
C GLU A 152 2.97 -30.73 -21.77
N LYS A 153 2.72 -30.43 -20.48
CA LYS A 153 1.38 -30.45 -19.89
C LYS A 153 0.47 -29.37 -20.46
N ARG A 154 1.00 -28.18 -20.76
CA ARG A 154 0.20 -27.03 -21.23
C ARG A 154 0.01 -27.00 -22.74
N LEU A 155 1.06 -27.27 -23.53
CA LEU A 155 1.02 -27.20 -25.00
C LEU A 155 0.84 -28.56 -25.67
N GLY A 156 1.14 -29.64 -24.96
CA GLY A 156 1.15 -31.00 -25.49
C GLY A 156 2.52 -31.40 -26.05
N ALA A 157 2.94 -32.65 -25.79
CA ALA A 157 4.26 -33.17 -26.16
C ALA A 157 4.60 -33.03 -27.65
N ARG A 158 3.60 -33.17 -28.55
CA ARG A 158 3.81 -33.03 -30.00
C ARG A 158 4.21 -31.60 -30.39
N ALA A 159 3.56 -30.60 -29.80
CA ALA A 159 3.85 -29.19 -30.08
C ALA A 159 5.22 -28.81 -29.52
N VAL A 160 5.54 -29.26 -28.30
CA VAL A 160 6.86 -29.03 -27.68
C VAL A 160 7.98 -29.63 -28.52
N ALA A 161 7.84 -30.87 -29.01
CA ALA A 161 8.82 -31.50 -29.88
C ALA A 161 9.02 -30.74 -31.20
N GLN A 162 7.94 -30.19 -31.78
CA GLN A 162 8.03 -29.35 -32.98
C GLN A 162 8.74 -28.02 -32.70
N MET A 163 8.43 -27.35 -31.59
CA MET A 163 9.06 -26.09 -31.19
C MET A 163 10.54 -26.24 -30.82
N LEU A 164 10.93 -27.38 -30.25
CA LEU A 164 12.34 -27.73 -30.01
C LEU A 164 13.10 -27.92 -31.33
N ARG A 165 12.52 -28.62 -32.31
CA ARG A 165 13.13 -28.78 -33.64
C ARG A 165 13.23 -27.44 -34.38
N ALA A 166 12.22 -26.59 -34.25
CA ALA A 166 12.19 -25.26 -34.83
C ALA A 166 13.05 -24.22 -34.08
N ARG A 167 13.81 -24.63 -33.05
CA ARG A 167 14.70 -23.77 -32.23
C ARG A 167 13.99 -22.58 -31.59
N VAL A 168 12.70 -22.69 -31.30
CA VAL A 168 11.92 -21.65 -30.63
C VAL A 168 12.18 -21.64 -29.13
N PHE A 169 12.34 -22.83 -28.53
CA PHE A 169 12.79 -22.96 -27.15
C PHE A 169 14.32 -22.86 -27.07
N ARG A 170 14.82 -22.03 -26.14
CA ARG A 170 16.23 -22.01 -25.73
C ARG A 170 16.37 -22.73 -24.39
N ARG A 171 17.22 -23.75 -24.35
CA ARG A 171 17.59 -24.45 -23.12
C ARG A 171 18.48 -23.54 -22.29
N GLN A 172 18.13 -23.36 -21.03
CA GLN A 172 18.92 -22.59 -20.09
C GLN A 172 19.04 -23.34 -18.78
N MET A 173 20.26 -23.39 -18.25
CA MET A 173 20.51 -23.87 -16.90
C MET A 173 20.16 -22.74 -15.92
N VAL A 174 19.22 -23.01 -15.03
CA VAL A 174 18.84 -22.11 -13.95
C VAL A 174 19.37 -22.71 -12.65
N LYS A 175 20.17 -21.91 -11.94
CA LYS A 175 20.69 -22.25 -10.61
C LYS A 175 19.65 -21.79 -9.60
N VAL A 176 18.99 -22.74 -8.95
CA VAL A 176 18.09 -22.46 -7.83
C VAL A 176 18.79 -22.91 -6.56
N ARG A 177 18.82 -22.03 -5.55
CA ARG A 177 19.36 -22.36 -4.23
C ARG A 177 18.24 -23.02 -3.43
N GLU A 178 18.31 -24.34 -3.31
CA GLU A 178 17.40 -25.15 -2.50
C GLU A 178 18.21 -25.75 -1.33
N ASP A 179 17.75 -25.56 -0.10
CA ASP A 179 18.29 -26.20 1.11
C ASP A 179 19.85 -26.17 1.24
N ASP A 180 20.45 -24.99 1.05
CA ASP A 180 21.90 -24.74 1.12
C ASP A 180 22.78 -25.46 0.08
N ALA A 181 22.19 -26.03 -0.96
CA ALA A 181 22.90 -26.52 -2.14
C ALA A 181 22.45 -25.76 -3.41
N ASP A 182 23.41 -25.41 -4.27
CA ASP A 182 23.10 -24.87 -5.60
C ASP A 182 22.74 -26.05 -6.51
N VAL A 183 21.45 -26.18 -6.84
CA VAL A 183 20.96 -27.20 -7.76
C VAL A 183 20.68 -26.54 -9.11
N GLU A 184 21.28 -27.10 -10.15
CA GLU A 184 21.10 -26.67 -11.53
C GLU A 184 20.00 -27.49 -12.20
N TYR A 185 18.94 -26.84 -12.65
CA TYR A 185 17.87 -27.46 -13.44
C TYR A 185 17.87 -26.89 -14.86
N GLU A 186 17.60 -27.76 -15.85
CA GLU A 186 17.43 -27.35 -17.25
C GLU A 186 15.99 -26.84 -17.46
N GLU A 187 15.85 -25.54 -17.72
CA GLU A 187 14.58 -24.93 -18.10
C GLU A 187 14.54 -24.61 -19.60
N LEU A 188 13.35 -24.73 -20.19
CA LEU A 188 13.10 -24.26 -21.55
C LEU A 188 12.56 -22.83 -21.47
N SER A 189 13.23 -21.91 -22.15
CA SER A 189 12.85 -20.50 -22.23
C SER A 189 12.38 -20.12 -23.63
N VAL A 190 11.36 -19.26 -23.69
CA VAL A 190 10.86 -18.64 -24.92
C VAL A 190 10.92 -17.13 -24.76
N GLN A 191 11.51 -16.44 -25.73
CA GLN A 191 11.39 -15.00 -25.88
C GLN A 191 10.31 -14.70 -26.91
N ALA A 192 9.17 -14.20 -26.45
CA ALA A 192 8.04 -13.87 -27.31
C ALA A 192 7.39 -12.57 -26.86
N ASN A 193 6.57 -12.00 -27.74
CA ASN A 193 5.77 -10.84 -27.37
C ASN A 193 4.52 -11.33 -26.62
N PHE A 194 4.43 -11.02 -25.32
CA PHE A 194 3.32 -11.37 -24.45
C PHE A 194 2.45 -10.15 -24.09
N SER A 195 2.52 -9.07 -24.89
CA SER A 195 1.77 -7.84 -24.62
C SER A 195 0.25 -7.98 -24.75
N LYS A 196 -0.22 -9.01 -25.46
CA LYS A 196 -1.66 -9.28 -25.64
C LYS A 196 -2.21 -10.09 -24.48
N SER A 197 -3.42 -9.75 -24.06
CA SER A 197 -4.10 -10.46 -22.98
C SER A 197 -4.44 -11.90 -23.38
N ALA A 198 -4.43 -12.82 -22.40
CA ALA A 198 -4.83 -14.21 -22.60
C ALA A 198 -6.19 -14.38 -23.32
N PRO A 199 -7.29 -13.68 -22.95
CA PRO A 199 -8.57 -13.86 -23.64
C PRO A 199 -8.54 -13.37 -25.10
N GLU A 200 -7.75 -12.35 -25.43
CA GLU A 200 -7.57 -11.92 -26.82
C GLU A 200 -6.77 -12.94 -27.63
N LEU A 201 -5.73 -13.52 -27.03
CA LEU A 201 -4.95 -14.59 -27.65
C LEU A 201 -5.80 -15.83 -27.89
N GLU A 202 -6.69 -16.20 -26.97
CA GLU A 202 -7.63 -17.32 -27.17
C GLU A 202 -8.59 -17.04 -28.34
N ARG A 203 -9.17 -15.83 -28.40
CA ARG A 203 -10.08 -15.45 -29.48
C ARG A 203 -9.39 -15.45 -30.84
N THR A 204 -8.18 -14.90 -30.92
CA THR A 204 -7.38 -14.89 -32.15
C THR A 204 -6.96 -16.29 -32.56
N ASN A 205 -6.59 -17.15 -31.59
CA ASN A 205 -6.26 -18.55 -31.85
C ASN A 205 -7.44 -19.34 -32.42
N GLU A 206 -8.64 -19.17 -31.85
CA GLU A 206 -9.84 -19.83 -32.38
C GLU A 206 -10.20 -19.33 -33.78
N SER A 207 -10.08 -18.02 -34.02
CA SER A 207 -10.25 -17.45 -35.37
C SER A 207 -9.23 -18.01 -36.37
N MET A 208 -7.95 -18.14 -35.98
CA MET A 208 -6.91 -18.72 -36.84
C MET A 208 -7.19 -20.19 -37.13
N LYS A 209 -7.61 -20.97 -36.13
CA LYS A 209 -8.01 -22.37 -36.33
C LYS A 209 -9.16 -22.51 -37.32
N GLN A 210 -10.16 -21.63 -37.24
CA GLN A 210 -11.27 -21.62 -38.20
C GLN A 210 -10.80 -21.26 -39.61
N SER A 211 -9.94 -20.25 -39.74
CA SER A 211 -9.33 -19.90 -41.03
C SER A 211 -8.50 -21.05 -41.61
N ILE A 212 -7.71 -21.75 -40.79
CA ILE A 212 -6.94 -22.93 -41.23
C ILE A 212 -7.87 -24.03 -41.74
N ARG A 213 -8.95 -24.34 -41.00
CA ARG A 213 -9.94 -25.35 -41.44
C ARG A 213 -10.58 -24.96 -42.78
N ARG A 214 -10.91 -23.68 -42.95
CA ARG A 214 -11.46 -23.16 -44.21
C ARG A 214 -10.45 -23.28 -45.35
N LEU A 215 -9.19 -22.88 -45.13
CA LEU A 215 -8.13 -23.00 -46.14
C LEU A 215 -7.86 -24.47 -46.51
N GLN A 216 -7.95 -25.40 -45.56
CA GLN A 216 -7.83 -26.83 -45.85
C GLN A 216 -8.96 -27.34 -46.74
N GLN A 217 -10.20 -26.88 -46.53
CA GLN A 217 -11.33 -27.20 -47.40
C GLN A 217 -11.15 -26.58 -48.78
N GLU A 218 -10.77 -25.31 -48.85
CA GLU A 218 -10.52 -24.63 -50.13
C GLU A 218 -9.39 -25.32 -50.90
N LEU A 219 -8.30 -25.74 -50.24
CA LEU A 219 -7.22 -26.52 -50.84
C LEU A 219 -7.74 -27.84 -51.43
N HIS A 220 -8.60 -28.54 -50.70
CA HIS A 220 -9.21 -29.78 -51.18
C HIS A 220 -10.10 -29.53 -52.40
N ASP A 221 -10.93 -28.48 -52.37
CA ASP A 221 -11.75 -28.08 -53.51
C ASP A 221 -10.91 -27.71 -54.74
N TYR A 222 -9.76 -27.04 -54.54
CA TYR A 222 -8.82 -26.74 -55.62
C TYR A 222 -8.16 -28.00 -56.16
N GLN A 223 -7.75 -28.93 -55.29
CA GLN A 223 -7.19 -30.21 -55.69
C GLN A 223 -8.20 -31.04 -56.50
N ASP A 224 -9.47 -31.03 -56.12
CA ASP A 224 -10.54 -31.71 -56.84
C ASP A 224 -10.79 -31.07 -58.22
N LYS A 225 -10.83 -29.73 -58.28
CA LYS A 225 -10.93 -29.02 -59.57
C LYS A 225 -9.73 -29.31 -60.47
N TRP A 226 -8.53 -29.38 -59.90
CA TRP A 226 -7.31 -29.69 -60.65
C TRP A 226 -7.30 -31.13 -61.14
N SER A 227 -7.71 -32.10 -60.32
CA SER A 227 -7.82 -33.49 -60.74
C SER A 227 -8.89 -33.69 -61.82
N HIS A 228 -10.02 -32.97 -61.74
CA HIS A 228 -11.03 -32.98 -62.79
C HIS A 228 -10.52 -32.36 -64.09
N ASN A 229 -9.79 -31.23 -64.00
CA ASN A 229 -9.15 -30.63 -65.16
C ASN A 229 -8.07 -31.53 -65.74
N ALA A 230 -7.28 -32.25 -64.92
CA ALA A 230 -6.31 -33.22 -65.38
C ALA A 230 -7.00 -34.34 -66.21
N GLN A 231 -8.13 -34.88 -65.74
CA GLN A 231 -8.91 -35.85 -66.52
C GLN A 231 -9.46 -35.27 -67.83
N LEU A 232 -9.82 -33.99 -67.86
CA LEU A 232 -10.22 -33.30 -69.10
C LEU A 232 -9.02 -33.12 -70.03
N PHE A 233 -7.85 -32.77 -69.50
CA PHE A 233 -6.61 -32.67 -70.26
C PHE A 233 -6.17 -34.03 -70.81
N ASP A 234 -6.33 -35.12 -70.06
CA ASP A 234 -6.08 -36.48 -70.54
C ASP A 234 -6.99 -36.82 -71.73
N ARG A 235 -8.29 -36.50 -71.65
CA ARG A 235 -9.22 -36.70 -72.78
C ARG A 235 -8.88 -35.81 -73.98
N ILE A 236 -8.45 -34.58 -73.74
CA ILE A 236 -7.98 -33.69 -74.81
C ILE A 236 -6.69 -34.25 -75.42
N ALA A 237 -5.77 -34.79 -74.60
CA ALA A 237 -4.55 -35.42 -75.03
C ALA A 237 -4.83 -36.67 -75.87
N ASP A 238 -5.80 -37.50 -75.47
CA ASP A 238 -6.27 -38.66 -76.25
C ASP A 238 -6.80 -38.22 -77.63
N VAL A 239 -7.65 -37.19 -77.67
CA VAL A 239 -8.18 -36.64 -78.94
C VAL A 239 -7.07 -36.01 -79.78
N LEU A 240 -6.10 -35.34 -79.16
CA LEU A 240 -4.93 -34.79 -79.85
C LEU A 240 -4.02 -35.89 -80.38
N GLN A 241 -3.85 -37.00 -79.65
CA GLN A 241 -3.10 -38.17 -80.08
C GLN A 241 -3.79 -38.85 -81.27
N ASP A 242 -5.11 -38.97 -81.23
CA ASP A 242 -5.92 -39.47 -82.35
C ASP A 242 -5.83 -38.54 -83.57
N GLU A 243 -5.94 -37.22 -83.39
CA GLU A 243 -5.76 -36.24 -84.48
C GLU A 243 -4.32 -36.21 -85.03
N LEU A 244 -3.30 -36.39 -84.19
CA LEU A 244 -1.90 -36.53 -84.61
C LEU A 244 -1.69 -37.80 -85.44
N ALA A 245 -2.34 -38.91 -85.06
CA ALA A 245 -2.35 -40.15 -85.83
C ALA A 245 -3.10 -39.98 -87.17
N ILE A 246 -4.26 -39.33 -87.18
CA ILE A 246 -5.07 -39.06 -88.39
C ILE A 246 -4.35 -38.13 -89.36
N ARG A 247 -3.66 -37.10 -88.87
CA ARG A 247 -2.88 -36.15 -89.69
C ARG A 247 -1.56 -36.73 -90.19
N ASN A 248 -1.25 -38.00 -89.90
CA ASN A 248 0.02 -38.65 -90.26
C ASN A 248 1.25 -37.83 -89.86
N VAL A 249 1.15 -37.08 -88.77
CA VAL A 249 2.30 -36.40 -88.14
C VAL A 249 3.12 -37.39 -87.32
N VAL A 250 2.68 -38.66 -87.21
CA VAL A 250 3.59 -39.79 -86.97
C VAL A 250 4.21 -40.23 -88.30
N THR A 251 5.03 -39.36 -88.88
CA THR A 251 6.10 -39.78 -89.77
C THR A 251 7.38 -39.85 -88.94
N SER A 252 7.69 -41.06 -88.46
CA SER A 252 9.02 -41.48 -87.98
C SER A 252 9.47 -41.01 -86.58
N ALA A 253 8.79 -41.43 -85.52
CA ALA A 253 9.43 -41.45 -84.18
C ALA A 253 9.00 -42.60 -83.25
N GLU A 254 8.07 -43.47 -83.63
CA GLU A 254 7.78 -44.69 -82.87
C GLU A 254 8.44 -45.91 -83.52
N LYS A 255 9.76 -46.00 -83.31
CA LYS A 255 10.46 -47.28 -83.37
C LYS A 255 11.34 -47.54 -82.14
N ASN A 256 11.22 -46.75 -81.07
CA ASN A 256 12.10 -46.84 -79.90
C ASN A 256 11.41 -46.62 -78.54
N PHE A 257 10.17 -47.07 -78.36
CA PHE A 257 9.65 -47.34 -77.01
C PHE A 257 9.10 -48.77 -76.96
N GLN A 258 10.03 -49.73 -77.12
CA GLN A 258 9.84 -51.04 -76.53
C GLN A 258 10.07 -50.90 -75.03
N ILE A 259 8.96 -51.03 -74.30
CA ILE A 259 8.93 -51.41 -72.90
C ILE A 259 9.58 -52.81 -72.85
N ASP A 260 10.82 -52.88 -72.36
CA ASP A 260 11.51 -54.13 -72.06
C ASP A 260 11.58 -54.27 -70.53
N GLU A 261 10.74 -55.15 -70.01
CA GLU A 261 10.82 -55.70 -68.67
C GLU A 261 12.11 -56.54 -68.57
N HIS A 262 13.09 -56.08 -67.78
CA HIS A 262 14.00 -56.87 -66.93
C HIS A 262 15.37 -56.22 -66.79
N ARG A 263 15.63 -55.56 -65.65
CA ARG A 263 16.95 -55.64 -65.00
C ARG A 263 16.90 -55.26 -63.52
N ASP A 264 16.82 -56.30 -62.68
CA ASP A 264 17.28 -56.23 -61.30
C ASP A 264 18.79 -55.97 -61.20
N LYS A 265 19.19 -55.38 -60.06
CA LYS A 265 20.55 -55.23 -59.47
C LYS A 265 21.38 -54.04 -60.00
N LEU A 266 22.06 -53.21 -59.22
CA LEU A 266 22.37 -53.09 -57.77
C LEU A 266 23.40 -51.92 -57.66
N ILE A 267 23.47 -51.23 -56.50
CA ILE A 267 24.56 -50.32 -56.01
C ILE A 267 24.69 -48.97 -56.77
N GLU A 268 24.92 -47.76 -56.20
CA GLU A 268 25.59 -47.31 -54.98
C GLU A 268 25.29 -45.81 -54.70
N GLU A 269 25.40 -45.42 -53.43
CA GLU A 269 25.48 -44.06 -52.86
C GLU A 269 26.01 -42.93 -53.77
N GLN A 270 25.35 -41.76 -53.74
CA GLN A 270 26.04 -40.52 -53.34
C GLN A 270 25.07 -39.39 -52.95
N ASP A 271 25.31 -38.87 -51.75
CA ASP A 271 24.84 -37.58 -51.25
C ASP A 271 25.13 -36.44 -52.22
N GLN A 272 24.15 -35.54 -52.40
CA GLN A 272 24.44 -34.11 -52.54
C GLN A 272 23.20 -33.28 -52.21
N GLU A 273 23.35 -32.43 -51.19
CA GLU A 273 22.48 -31.33 -50.81
C GLU A 273 22.15 -30.42 -52.00
N PRO A 274 20.95 -29.80 -52.03
CA PRO A 274 20.80 -28.49 -52.64
C PRO A 274 20.99 -27.40 -51.57
N GLU A 275 22.06 -26.62 -51.72
CA GLU A 275 22.27 -25.34 -51.04
C GLU A 275 21.12 -24.35 -51.32
N PRO A 276 20.88 -23.41 -50.39
CA PRO A 276 19.86 -22.36 -50.51
C PRO A 276 20.31 -21.23 -51.45
N GLU A 277 19.39 -20.81 -52.34
CA GLU A 277 19.57 -19.62 -53.17
C GLU A 277 19.74 -18.35 -52.33
N ALA A 278 20.67 -17.53 -52.82
CA ALA A 278 21.28 -16.39 -52.18
C ALA A 278 20.34 -15.21 -51.96
N TYR A 279 20.64 -14.49 -50.88
CA TYR A 279 20.23 -13.13 -50.60
C TYR A 279 20.67 -12.18 -51.73
N GLU A 280 19.75 -11.36 -52.22
CA GLU A 280 20.10 -10.06 -52.82
C GLU A 280 19.89 -8.99 -51.74
N GLU A 281 21.01 -8.40 -51.32
CA GLU A 281 21.11 -7.11 -50.63
C GLU A 281 20.59 -6.00 -51.55
N ASP A 282 19.76 -5.11 -50.99
CA ASP A 282 19.60 -3.73 -51.45
C ASP A 282 19.96 -2.84 -50.25
N ASP A 283 21.21 -2.37 -50.28
CA ASP A 283 21.80 -1.37 -49.38
C ASP A 283 21.85 -0.02 -50.11
N GLY A 284 21.65 1.06 -49.35
CA GLY A 284 21.87 2.47 -49.73
C GLY A 284 20.56 3.24 -49.83
N ASP A 285 20.32 4.36 -49.16
CA ASP A 285 21.15 5.45 -48.63
C ASP A 285 20.17 6.34 -47.79
N GLU A 286 20.50 7.25 -46.88
CA GLU A 286 21.69 8.06 -46.63
C GLU A 286 21.51 8.72 -45.24
N GLU A 287 22.61 8.80 -44.48
CA GLU A 287 23.18 9.95 -43.73
C GLU A 287 22.24 10.86 -42.87
N ASP A 288 22.40 10.95 -41.54
CA ASP A 288 23.50 11.53 -40.74
C ASP A 288 23.48 13.08 -40.72
N GLU A 289 22.84 13.65 -39.68
CA GLU A 289 23.10 15.02 -39.21
C GLU A 289 23.11 15.02 -37.67
N GLU A 290 24.33 15.01 -37.11
CA GLU A 290 24.60 15.51 -35.77
C GLU A 290 24.60 17.05 -35.78
N GLU A 291 23.81 17.67 -34.91
CA GLU A 291 24.10 19.00 -34.35
C GLU A 291 23.68 19.03 -32.87
N ASP A 292 24.69 18.87 -32.02
CA ASP A 292 25.02 19.70 -30.85
C ASP A 292 23.99 20.80 -30.47
N ASP A 293 23.39 20.69 -29.29
CA ASP A 293 23.24 21.89 -28.45
C ASP A 293 23.29 21.54 -26.95
N ASP A 294 24.29 22.13 -26.35
CA ASP A 294 24.76 22.03 -24.98
C ASP A 294 24.07 23.14 -24.16
N VAL A 295 23.24 22.78 -23.18
CA VAL A 295 22.87 23.73 -22.11
C VAL A 295 22.95 23.06 -20.75
N GLU A 296 24.13 23.19 -20.19
CA GLU A 296 24.44 23.14 -18.77
C GLU A 296 23.61 24.12 -17.90
N THR A 297 23.22 23.61 -16.73
CA THR A 297 23.18 24.30 -15.42
C THR A 297 22.06 25.31 -15.08
N SER A 298 21.24 24.92 -14.09
CA SER A 298 21.06 25.62 -12.79
C SER A 298 19.94 24.87 -12.06
N GLY A 299 20.18 24.08 -11.00
CA GLY A 299 20.65 24.56 -9.71
C GLY A 299 19.51 25.23 -8.93
N SER A 300 18.76 24.45 -8.10
CA SER A 300 18.21 24.84 -6.79
C SER A 300 17.15 23.85 -6.27
N GLU A 301 17.54 22.93 -5.38
CA GLU A 301 16.93 22.86 -4.03
C GLU A 301 17.92 23.57 -3.09
N PRO A 302 17.60 24.02 -1.85
CA PRO A 302 16.41 23.80 -1.01
C PRO A 302 15.93 25.08 -0.24
N ASP A 303 14.98 24.88 0.69
CA ASP A 303 14.59 25.66 1.90
C ASP A 303 13.08 26.01 1.91
N LYS A 304 12.29 25.40 2.81
CA LYS A 304 12.05 25.72 4.24
C LYS A 304 11.29 27.04 4.44
N ASP A 305 10.19 26.92 5.19
CA ASP A 305 9.53 27.87 6.12
C ASP A 305 8.08 27.32 6.24
N ASP A 306 7.65 26.65 7.32
CA ASP A 306 7.52 27.07 8.72
C ASP A 306 6.77 28.41 8.86
N ASP A 307 5.51 28.31 9.30
CA ASP A 307 4.63 29.33 9.91
C ASP A 307 3.28 28.57 10.10
N ASP A 308 2.93 27.97 11.24
CA ASP A 308 2.66 28.60 12.54
C ASP A 308 2.03 30.00 12.39
N ASP A 309 0.70 30.04 12.35
CA ASP A 309 -0.05 31.06 13.06
C ASP A 309 -1.42 30.50 13.49
N ASP A 310 -1.47 30.19 14.79
CA ASP A 310 -2.63 30.42 15.63
C ASP A 310 -3.15 31.84 15.38
N ASP A 311 -4.45 31.99 15.15
CA ASP A 311 -5.14 33.16 15.67
C ASP A 311 -6.56 32.76 16.07
N ASP A 312 -6.71 32.77 17.39
CA ASP A 312 -7.94 33.02 18.12
C ASP A 312 -8.78 34.10 17.43
N ASP A 313 -10.09 33.87 17.32
CA ASP A 313 -11.01 34.96 17.60
C ASP A 313 -12.27 34.45 18.31
N ASP A 314 -12.23 34.67 19.62
CA ASP A 314 -13.36 34.91 20.50
C ASP A 314 -14.43 35.78 19.81
N ASN A 315 -15.69 35.34 19.80
CA ASN A 315 -16.75 36.20 20.34
C ASN A 315 -18.05 35.47 20.67
N ASN A 316 -18.26 35.33 21.97
CA ASN A 316 -19.40 35.78 22.76
C ASN A 316 -20.84 35.75 22.22
N ASN A 317 -21.67 35.34 23.18
CA ASN A 317 -23.03 35.84 23.49
C ASN A 317 -24.14 35.41 22.52
N ALA A 318 -25.35 35.09 22.97
CA ALA A 318 -26.04 35.23 24.25
C ALA A 318 -27.12 34.11 24.25
N ASP A 319 -27.39 33.44 25.36
CA ASP A 319 -28.46 33.84 26.29
C ASP A 319 -29.75 34.23 25.57
N GLU A 320 -30.76 33.35 25.61
CA GLU A 320 -32.17 33.71 25.82
C GLU A 320 -33.07 32.45 25.82
N ASN A 321 -33.67 32.20 27.00
CA ASN A 321 -35.07 31.77 27.23
C ASN A 321 -35.60 30.50 26.54
N ASP A 322 -35.80 29.41 27.30
CA ASP A 322 -37.05 29.10 28.04
C ASP A 322 -36.89 27.80 28.86
#